data_AF-A0A8F5ZDD7-F1
#
_entry.id   AF-A0A8F5ZDD7-F1
#
_cell.length_a   1.000
_cell.length_b   1.000
_cell.length_c   1.000
_cell.angle_alpha   90.00
_cell.angle_beta   90.00
_cell.angle_gamma   90.00
#
_symmetry.space_group_name_H-M   'P 1'
#
loop_
_entity.id
_entity.type
_entity.pdbx_description
1 polymer ?
#
loop_
_entity_poly.entity_id
_entity_poly.type
_entity_poly.pdbx_seq_one_letter_code
_entity_poly.pdbx_strand_id
1 'polypeptide(L)'
;MKYQFEIIVGIIVILFIGVFLYTASINPDAEFGGSDGVGSAVVSELTGVAEDDVAPLIPQWAPPSGEIESGLFALQAAFGGIILGLGFGYLLGQRKINQN
;
A
#
# COMPACT_ATOMS: atom_id res chain seq x y z
N MET A 1 -11.07 16.84 -24.65
CA MET A 1 -10.72 15.44 -24.38
C MET A 1 -9.23 15.20 -24.13
N LYS A 2 -8.30 16.02 -24.66
CA LYS A 2 -6.83 15.78 -24.59
C LYS A 2 -6.22 15.63 -23.18
N TYR A 3 -6.83 16.24 -22.15
CA TYR A 3 -6.30 16.23 -20.76
C TYR A 3 -7.19 15.49 -19.76
N GLN A 4 -8.22 14.77 -20.23
CA GLN A 4 -9.20 14.17 -19.31
C GLN A 4 -8.57 13.16 -18.37
N PHE A 5 -7.62 12.37 -18.87
CA PHE A 5 -6.95 11.36 -18.05
C PHE A 5 -6.07 12.01 -16.97
N GLU A 6 -5.30 13.03 -17.35
CA GLU A 6 -4.44 13.80 -16.46
C GLU A 6 -5.25 14.53 -15.39
N ILE A 7 -6.41 15.09 -15.76
CA ILE A 7 -7.34 15.72 -14.81
C ILE A 7 -7.91 14.69 -13.84
N ILE A 8 -8.35 13.51 -14.32
CA ILE A 8 -8.87 12.43 -13.46
C ILE A 8 -7.79 11.96 -12.49
N VAL A 9 -6.57 11.69 -12.97
CA VAL A 9 -5.45 11.30 -12.13
C VAL A 9 -5.12 12.38 -11.10
N GLY A 10 -5.08 13.65 -11.51
CA GLY A 10 -4.85 14.77 -10.61
C GLY A 10 -5.91 14.88 -9.51
N ILE A 11 -7.19 14.71 -9.86
CA ILE A 11 -8.29 14.68 -8.88
C ILE A 11 -8.13 13.52 -7.90
N ILE A 12 -7.82 12.31 -8.39
CA ILE A 12 -7.60 11.13 -7.54
C ILE A 12 -6.46 11.37 -6.55
N VAL A 13 -5.34 11.93 -7.01
CA VAL A 13 -4.18 12.24 -6.16
C VAL A 13 -4.54 13.29 -5.10
N ILE A 14 -5.26 14.35 -5.47
CA ILE A 14 -5.69 15.39 -4.52
C ILE A 14 -6.65 14.81 -3.47
N LEU A 15 -7.62 13.99 -3.89
CA LEU A 15 -8.55 13.34 -2.97
C LEU A 15 -7.82 12.39 -2.02
N PHE A 16 -6.87 11.61 -2.53
CA PHE A 16 -6.04 10.73 -1.71
C PHE A 16 -5.25 11.52 -0.66
N ILE A 17 -4.57 12.60 -1.05
CA ILE A 17 -3.83 13.46 -0.13
C ILE A 17 -4.77 14.07 0.92
N GLY A 18 -5.94 14.55 0.50
CA GLY A 18 -6.93 15.13 1.40
C GLY A 18 -7.42 14.14 2.46
N VAL A 19 -7.79 12.93 2.04
CA VAL A 19 -8.20 11.85 2.96
C VAL A 19 -7.04 11.44 3.87
N PHE A 20 -5.83 11.29 3.33
CA PHE A 20 -4.65 10.92 4.10
C PHE A 20 -4.35 11.95 5.20
N LEU A 21 -4.27 13.24 4.85
CA LEU A 21 -4.01 14.30 5.81
C LEU A 21 -5.13 14.43 6.85
N TYR A 22 -6.38 14.28 6.43
CA TYR A 22 -7.51 14.28 7.35
C TYR A 22 -7.39 13.15 8.37
N THR A 23 -7.19 11.90 7.91
CA THR A 23 -7.04 10.73 8.77
C THR A 23 -5.85 10.85 9.72
N ALA A 24 -4.70 11.34 9.22
CA ALA A 24 -3.52 11.59 10.04
C ALA A 24 -3.76 12.68 11.12
N SER A 25 -4.61 13.67 10.83
CA SER A 25 -4.92 14.74 11.79
C SER A 25 -5.81 14.28 12.95
N ILE A 26 -6.69 13.31 12.70
CA ILE A 26 -7.63 12.80 13.73
C ILE A 26 -7.08 11.60 14.51
N ASN A 27 -6.04 10.93 14.00
CA ASN A 27 -5.36 9.82 14.68
C ASN A 27 -3.85 10.08 14.73
N PRO A 28 -3.39 11.01 15.60
CA PRO A 28 -1.98 11.39 15.67
C PRO A 28 -1.06 10.26 16.15
N ASP A 29 -1.60 9.32 16.94
CA ASP A 29 -0.90 8.15 17.45
C ASP A 29 -1.13 6.90 16.57
N ALA A 30 -1.71 7.06 15.37
CA ALA A 30 -1.90 5.94 14.46
C ALA A 30 -0.54 5.37 14.03
N GLU A 31 -0.25 4.14 14.44
CA GLU A 31 0.88 3.39 13.93
C GLU A 31 0.60 2.96 12.49
N PHE A 32 1.61 3.09 11.62
CA PHE A 32 1.54 2.61 10.25
C PHE A 32 1.73 1.08 10.24
N GLY A 33 0.69 0.38 10.71
CA GLY A 33 0.66 -1.08 10.76
C GLY A 33 0.24 -1.70 9.43
N GLY A 34 0.70 -2.94 9.19
CA GLY A 34 0.21 -3.74 8.08
C GLY A 34 -1.28 -4.07 8.20
N SER A 35 -1.87 -4.55 7.10
CA SER A 35 -3.27 -5.04 7.09
C SER A 35 -3.54 -6.10 8.14
N ASP A 36 -2.51 -6.86 8.47
CA ASP A 36 -2.59 -8.05 9.30
C ASP A 36 -2.93 -7.70 10.74
N GLY A 37 -2.49 -6.54 11.26
CA GLY A 37 -2.85 -6.10 12.62
C GLY A 37 -4.33 -5.79 12.77
N VAL A 38 -4.92 -5.11 11.78
CA VAL A 38 -6.38 -4.83 11.78
C VAL A 38 -7.18 -6.11 11.57
N GLY A 39 -6.71 -6.99 10.68
CA GLY A 39 -7.37 -8.27 10.42
C GLY A 39 -7.35 -9.20 11.63
N SER A 40 -6.21 -9.29 12.31
CA SER A 40 -6.02 -10.12 13.51
C SER A 40 -6.96 -9.71 14.65
N ALA A 41 -7.10 -8.41 14.90
CA ALA A 41 -8.00 -7.88 15.93
C ALA A 41 -9.47 -8.26 15.68
N VAL A 42 -9.93 -8.15 14.43
CA VAL A 42 -11.30 -8.51 14.04
C VAL A 42 -11.52 -10.02 14.18
N VAL A 43 -10.55 -10.85 13.79
CA VAL A 43 -10.64 -12.31 13.92
C VAL A 43 -10.67 -12.72 15.39
N SER A 44 -9.84 -12.11 16.22
CA SER A 44 -9.80 -12.32 17.67
C SER A 44 -11.17 -12.00 18.30
N GLU A 45 -11.77 -10.86 17.94
CA GLU A 45 -13.11 -10.48 18.41
C GLU A 45 -14.19 -11.49 17.98
N LEU A 46 -14.18 -11.92 16.72
CA LEU A 46 -15.19 -12.83 16.17
C LEU A 46 -15.10 -14.25 16.72
N THR A 47 -13.89 -14.73 17.00
CA THR A 47 -13.63 -16.12 17.43
C THR A 47 -13.53 -16.26 18.95
N GLY A 48 -13.27 -15.17 19.67
CA GLY A 48 -12.98 -15.17 21.10
C GLY A 48 -11.61 -15.78 21.45
N VAL A 49 -10.75 -15.99 20.44
CA VAL A 49 -9.38 -16.50 20.61
C VAL A 49 -8.45 -15.30 20.59
N ALA A 50 -7.62 -15.15 21.63
CA ALA A 50 -6.65 -14.05 21.68
C ALA A 50 -5.64 -14.17 20.54
N GLU A 51 -5.17 -13.03 20.01
CA GLU A 51 -4.21 -13.02 18.89
C GLU A 51 -2.94 -13.82 19.21
N ASP A 52 -2.46 -13.72 20.45
CA ASP A 52 -1.26 -14.43 20.93
C ASP A 52 -1.44 -15.96 21.00
N ASP A 53 -2.68 -16.44 21.07
CA ASP A 53 -3.01 -17.87 21.12
C ASP A 53 -3.07 -18.49 19.71
N VAL A 54 -2.98 -17.67 18.65
CA VAL A 54 -3.00 -18.14 17.27
C VAL A 54 -1.59 -18.58 16.86
N ALA A 55 -1.36 -19.89 16.85
CA ALA A 55 -0.12 -20.45 16.36
C ALA A 55 -0.01 -20.33 14.82
N PRO A 56 1.08 -19.75 14.28
CA PRO A 56 1.31 -19.73 12.85
C PRO A 56 1.41 -21.16 12.27
N LEU A 57 0.82 -21.38 11.09
CA LEU A 57 0.88 -22.68 10.40
C LEU A 57 2.31 -23.08 10.00
N ILE A 58 3.20 -22.10 9.84
CA ILE A 58 4.61 -22.26 9.50
C ILE A 58 5.44 -21.30 10.35
N PRO A 59 6.71 -21.63 10.67
CA PRO A 59 7.61 -20.73 11.37
C PRO A 59 7.71 -19.37 10.63
N GLN A 60 7.36 -18.28 11.32
CA GLN A 60 7.46 -16.94 10.78
C GLN A 60 8.81 -16.34 11.14
N TRP A 61 9.46 -15.70 10.17
CA TRP A 61 10.63 -14.87 10.43
C TRP A 61 10.16 -13.45 10.76
N ALA A 62 10.61 -12.92 11.89
CA ALA A 62 10.40 -11.53 12.27
C ALA A 62 11.68 -10.71 12.02
N PRO A 63 11.57 -9.49 11.46
CA PRO A 63 12.70 -8.59 11.36
C PRO A 63 13.32 -8.28 12.73
N PRO A 64 14.65 -8.18 12.84
CA PRO A 64 15.30 -7.89 14.12
C PRO A 64 15.10 -6.44 14.60
N SER A 65 14.57 -5.54 13.76
CA SER A 65 14.14 -4.19 14.15
C SER A 65 13.03 -3.67 13.23
N GLY A 66 12.22 -2.74 13.74
CA GLY A 66 11.18 -2.05 12.95
C GLY A 66 11.74 -1.16 11.83
N GLU A 67 12.99 -0.69 11.96
CA GLU A 67 13.68 0.02 10.88
C GLU A 67 13.95 -0.89 9.68
N ILE A 68 14.33 -2.14 9.93
CA ILE A 68 14.55 -3.15 8.88
C ILE A 68 13.23 -3.55 8.25
N GLU A 69 12.17 -3.73 9.04
CA GLU A 69 10.81 -3.98 8.54
C GLU A 69 10.35 -2.87 7.58
N SER A 70 10.46 -1.61 8.03
CA SER A 70 10.10 -0.43 7.23
C SER A 70 10.96 -0.32 5.98
N GLY A 71 12.25 -0.63 6.07
CA GLY A 71 13.18 -0.66 4.94
C GLY A 71 12.82 -1.72 3.90
N LEU A 72 12.45 -2.93 4.33
CA LEU A 72 11.99 -4.00 3.44
C LEU A 72 10.67 -3.63 2.77
N PHE A 73 9.74 -3.00 3.50
CA PHE A 73 8.49 -2.49 2.93
C PHE A 73 8.74 -1.41 1.88
N ALA A 74 9.62 -0.44 2.17
CA ALA A 74 9.98 0.61 1.23
C ALA A 74 10.66 0.05 -0.03
N LEU A 75 11.50 -0.97 0.11
CA LEU A 75 12.14 -1.65 -1.02
C LEU A 75 11.12 -2.35 -1.91
N GLN A 76 10.15 -3.06 -1.32
CA GLN A 76 9.06 -3.70 -2.06
C GLN A 76 8.21 -2.68 -2.81
N ALA A 77 7.86 -1.57 -2.16
CA ALA A 77 7.12 -0.47 -2.78
C ALA A 77 7.88 0.16 -3.96
N ALA A 78 9.19 0.42 -3.80
CA ALA A 78 10.03 0.95 -4.86
C ALA A 78 10.10 0.00 -6.07
N PHE A 79 10.29 -1.30 -5.81
CA PHE A 79 10.33 -2.30 -6.87
C PHE A 79 8.99 -2.42 -7.62
N GLY A 80 7.87 -2.45 -6.88
CA GLY A 80 6.53 -2.41 -7.46
C GLY A 80 6.29 -1.16 -8.32
N GLY A 81 6.74 0.00 -7.84
CA GLY A 81 6.68 1.27 -8.58
C GLY A 81 7.46 1.23 -9.90
N ILE A 82 8.65 0.63 -9.91
CA ILE A 82 9.45 0.45 -11.13
C ILE A 82 8.72 -0.44 -12.14
N ILE A 83 8.17 -1.58 -11.69
CA ILE A 83 7.44 -2.51 -12.56
C ILE A 83 6.23 -1.81 -13.20
N LEU A 84 5.40 -1.13 -12.39
CA LEU A 84 4.24 -0.41 -12.89
C LEU A 84 4.63 0.73 -13.84
N GLY A 85 5.68 1.50 -13.50
CA GLY A 85 6.19 2.57 -14.34
C GLY A 85 6.67 2.07 -15.70
N LEU A 86 7.41 0.97 -15.74
CA LEU A 86 7.84 0.32 -16.99
C LEU A 86 6.64 -0.22 -17.78
N GLY A 87 5.66 -0.84 -17.11
CA GLY A 87 4.45 -1.34 -17.74
C GLY A 87 3.65 -0.24 -18.43
N PHE A 88 3.36 0.86 -17.72
CA PHE A 88 2.67 2.01 -18.30
C PHE A 88 3.49 2.70 -19.40
N GLY A 89 4.81 2.82 -19.20
CA GLY A 89 5.72 3.38 -20.20
C GLY A 89 5.73 2.57 -21.50
N TYR A 90 5.78 1.25 -21.41
CA TYR A 90 5.72 0.35 -22.56
C TYR A 90 4.39 0.45 -23.31
N LEU A 91 3.26 0.44 -22.58
CA LEU A 91 1.92 0.60 -23.17
C LEU A 91 1.78 1.96 -23.89
N LEU A 92 2.29 3.03 -23.30
CA LEU A 92 2.29 4.36 -23.92
C LEU A 92 3.15 4.38 -25.19
N GLY A 93 4.33 3.75 -25.15
CA GLY A 93 5.22 3.59 -26.29
C GLY A 93 4.58 2.86 -27.46
N GLN A 94 3.92 1.73 -27.21
CA GLN A 94 3.21 0.97 -28.25
C GLN A 94 2.11 1.79 -28.94
N ARG A 95 1.32 2.56 -28.18
CA ARG A 95 0.26 3.41 -28.75
C ARG A 95 0.83 4.46 -29.70
N LYS A 96 2.02 4.99 -29.41
CA LYS A 96 2.71 5.98 -30.24
C LYS A 96 3.25 5.37 -31.55
N ILE A 97 3.72 4.13 -31.50
CA ILE A 97 4.18 3.39 -32.69
C ILE A 97 2.99 3.06 -33.61
N ASN A 98 1.88 2.57 -33.06
CA ASN A 98 0.69 2.19 -33.83
C ASN A 98 -0.12 3.38 -34.39
N GLN A 99 0.25 4.62 -34.05
CA GLN A 99 -0.37 5.85 -34.57
C GLN A 99 0.42 6.51 -35.70
N ASN A 100 1.61 6.00 -36.02
CA ASN A 100 2.41 6.36 -37.19
C ASN A 100 2.24 5.33 -38.30
#